data_AF-A0A948E975-F1
#
_entry.id   AF-A0A948E975-F1
#
_cell.length_a   1.000
_cell.length_b   1.000
_cell.length_c   1.000
_cell.angle_alpha   90.00
_cell.angle_beta   90.00
_cell.angle_gamma   90.00
#
_symmetry.space_group_name_H-M   'P 1'
#
loop_
_entity.id
_entity.type
_entity.pdbx_description
1 polymer ?
#
loop_
_entity_poly.entity_id
_entity_poly.type
_entity_poly.pdbx_seq_one_letter_code
_entity_poly.pdbx_strand_id
1 'polypeptide(L)'
;MKAQLSLHCPVCSGDFTVEGIVRLPSELKVVCPGCSTELEVNTAATEIPAPVESGEGCPKCGAPRRESLEACPRCGLVFQKWQGLCEPFSQAAALAREWEEIRELPLDDARHFSFLEECFKGALLDDAARAYLSLGKEKGIDVSQKIRQLEILAQMNVTPRERVVSGRRKTIVLICALVFFLLITWFIWSISPGDLLGG
;
A
#
# COMPACT_ATOMS: atom_id res chain seq x y z
N MET A 1 -37.05 17.23 8.36
CA MET A 1 -36.18 16.08 8.67
C MET A 1 -36.28 15.87 10.17
N LYS A 2 -36.68 14.68 10.64
CA LYS A 2 -36.75 14.38 12.08
C LYS A 2 -35.34 14.01 12.55
N ALA A 3 -34.82 14.68 13.58
CA ALA A 3 -33.59 14.26 14.24
C ALA A 3 -33.92 13.18 15.29
N GLN A 4 -33.09 12.15 15.35
CA GLN A 4 -33.09 11.14 16.42
C GLN A 4 -31.86 11.36 17.29
N LEU A 5 -32.05 11.39 18.61
CA LEU A 5 -30.97 11.51 19.59
C LEU A 5 -30.93 10.26 20.46
N SER A 6 -29.82 9.53 20.42
CA SER A 6 -29.60 8.35 21.27
C SER A 6 -28.89 8.76 22.56
N LEU A 7 -29.46 8.43 23.71
CA LEU A 7 -28.94 8.78 25.04
C LEU A 7 -28.72 7.50 25.87
N HIS A 8 -27.62 7.48 26.62
CA HIS A 8 -27.30 6.40 27.57
C HIS A 8 -27.63 6.86 29.00
N CYS A 9 -28.39 6.06 29.75
CA CYS A 9 -28.70 6.36 31.15
C CYS A 9 -27.60 5.84 32.09
N PRO A 10 -26.93 6.68 32.89
CA PRO A 10 -25.89 6.24 33.82
C PRO A 10 -26.43 5.45 35.02
N VAL A 11 -27.74 5.51 35.31
CA VAL A 11 -28.34 4.86 36.48
C VAL A 11 -28.77 3.43 36.20
N CYS A 12 -29.39 3.18 35.05
CA CYS A 12 -29.88 1.85 34.66
C CYS A 12 -29.06 1.20 33.54
N SER A 13 -28.04 1.89 33.01
CA SER A 13 -27.20 1.48 31.88
C SER A 13 -27.99 1.13 30.60
N GLY A 14 -29.25 1.56 30.50
CA GLY A 14 -30.09 1.37 29.33
C GLY A 14 -29.90 2.49 28.31
N ASP A 15 -29.89 2.11 27.03
CA ASP A 15 -29.93 3.05 25.90
C ASP A 15 -31.39 3.35 25.52
N PHE A 16 -31.68 4.62 25.23
CA PHE A 16 -33.00 5.02 24.73
C PHE A 16 -32.90 6.15 23.72
N THR A 17 -33.90 6.25 22.84
CA THR A 17 -33.90 7.21 21.74
C THR A 17 -35.03 8.22 21.94
N VAL A 18 -34.70 9.50 21.77
CA VAL A 18 -35.69 10.59 21.78
C VAL A 18 -35.93 11.02 20.34
N GLU A 19 -37.16 10.83 19.86
CA GLU A 19 -37.57 11.26 18.53
C GLU A 19 -38.25 12.64 18.56
N GLY A 20 -38.14 13.39 17.45
CA GLY A 20 -38.99 14.58 17.24
C GLY A 20 -38.40 15.90 17.74
N ILE A 21 -37.11 15.94 18.05
CA ILE A 21 -36.45 17.20 18.43
C ILE A 21 -36.20 18.03 17.17
N VAL A 22 -36.90 19.16 17.04
CA VAL A 22 -36.77 20.07 15.88
C VAL A 22 -35.72 21.16 16.14
N ARG A 23 -35.53 21.57 17.40
CA ARG A 23 -34.46 22.47 17.87
C ARG A 23 -34.08 22.08 19.31
N LEU A 24 -32.78 22.00 19.60
CA LEU A 24 -32.27 21.68 20.93
C LEU A 24 -32.15 22.98 21.76
N PRO A 25 -32.90 23.12 22.86
CA PRO A 25 -32.66 24.19 23.84
C PRO A 25 -31.33 23.93 24.58
N SER A 26 -30.72 24.99 25.13
CA SER A 26 -29.44 24.93 25.86
C SER A 26 -29.48 23.99 27.08
N GLU A 27 -30.68 23.76 27.62
CA GLU A 27 -30.93 22.81 28.70
C GLU A 27 -32.09 21.90 28.29
N LEU A 28 -31.81 20.61 28.16
CA LEU A 28 -32.83 19.60 27.88
C LEU A 28 -32.95 18.66 29.09
N LYS A 29 -34.12 18.67 29.73
CA LYS A 29 -34.49 17.72 30.79
C LYS A 29 -35.18 16.53 30.15
N VAL A 30 -34.61 15.34 30.30
CA VAL A 30 -35.17 14.10 29.76
C VAL A 30 -35.35 13.09 30.89
N VAL A 31 -36.53 12.48 30.98
CA VAL A 31 -36.81 11.42 31.95
C VAL A 31 -36.49 10.07 31.33
N CYS A 32 -35.66 9.27 32.00
CA CYS A 32 -35.36 7.92 31.52
C CYS A 32 -36.60 7.01 31.66
N PRO A 33 -37.03 6.30 30.61
CA PRO A 33 -38.20 5.41 30.68
C PRO A 33 -37.97 4.17 31.54
N GLY A 34 -36.71 3.75 31.74
CA GLY A 34 -36.38 2.54 32.50
C GLY A 34 -36.33 2.73 34.02
N CYS A 35 -35.84 3.89 34.49
CA CYS A 35 -35.62 4.15 35.92
C CYS A 35 -36.26 5.43 36.44
N SER A 36 -36.99 6.17 35.59
CA SER A 36 -37.67 7.44 35.94
C SER A 36 -36.76 8.53 36.51
N THR A 37 -35.45 8.42 36.37
CA THR A 37 -34.51 9.46 36.79
C THR A 37 -34.50 10.61 35.78
N GLU A 38 -34.56 11.85 36.29
CA GLU A 38 -34.42 13.07 35.49
C GLU A 38 -32.94 13.30 35.13
N LEU A 39 -32.65 13.45 33.84
CA LEU A 39 -31.32 13.72 33.30
C LEU A 39 -31.30 15.12 32.69
N GLU A 40 -30.36 15.96 33.17
CA GLU A 40 -30.05 17.26 32.56
C GLU A 40 -28.96 17.07 31.52
N VAL A 41 -29.35 17.12 30.24
CA VAL A 41 -28.41 17.02 29.11
C VAL A 41 -28.00 18.43 28.71
N ASN A 42 -26.81 18.85 29.13
CA ASN A 42 -26.23 20.11 28.72
C ASN A 42 -25.58 19.95 27.34
N THR A 43 -26.32 20.30 26.27
CA THR A 43 -25.83 20.20 24.90
C THR A 43 -24.84 21.31 24.52
N ALA A 44 -24.56 22.25 25.43
CA ALA A 44 -23.56 23.30 25.20
C ALA A 44 -22.10 22.79 25.37
N ALA A 45 -21.90 21.59 25.93
CA ALA A 45 -20.58 21.07 26.28
C ALA A 45 -20.17 19.82 25.47
N THR A 46 -20.68 19.66 24.24
CA THR A 46 -20.08 18.74 23.27
C THR A 46 -19.31 19.55 22.22
N GLU A 47 -18.29 20.27 22.67
CA GLU A 47 -17.11 20.40 21.83
C GLU A 47 -16.54 18.99 21.70
N ILE A 48 -16.90 18.31 20.60
CA ILE A 48 -16.07 17.22 20.08
C ILE A 48 -14.68 17.85 20.04
N PRO A 49 -13.69 17.38 20.81
CA PRO A 49 -12.34 17.92 20.70
C PRO A 49 -11.99 17.76 19.23
N ALA A 50 -11.84 18.89 18.54
CA ALA A 50 -11.38 18.91 17.16
C ALA A 50 -10.16 17.99 17.14
N PRO A 51 -10.12 16.96 16.26
CA PRO A 51 -8.96 16.09 16.18
C PRO A 51 -7.76 17.02 16.09
N VAL A 52 -6.87 16.93 17.07
CA VAL A 52 -5.64 17.71 17.10
C VAL A 52 -4.95 17.36 15.79
N GLU A 53 -4.99 18.27 14.82
CA GLU A 53 -4.31 18.10 13.55
C GLU A 53 -2.82 18.21 13.86
N SER A 54 -2.24 17.09 14.28
CA SER A 54 -0.79 16.91 14.35
C SER A 54 -0.25 16.80 12.92
N GLY A 55 -0.28 17.94 12.24
CA GLY A 55 0.63 18.52 11.23
C GLY A 55 1.24 17.70 10.08
N GLU A 56 1.30 16.38 10.12
CA GLU A 56 2.09 15.61 9.17
C GLU A 56 1.21 14.63 8.41
N GLY A 57 0.74 15.07 7.24
CA GLY A 57 0.09 14.19 6.27
C GLY A 57 0.98 13.00 5.88
N CYS A 58 0.36 11.95 5.33
CA CYS A 58 1.07 10.76 4.87
C CYS A 58 2.21 11.14 3.91
N PRO A 59 3.46 10.72 4.16
CA PRO A 59 4.62 11.17 3.38
C PRO A 59 4.56 10.73 1.92
N LYS A 60 3.85 9.63 1.62
CA LYS A 60 3.67 9.12 0.25
C LYS A 60 2.61 9.86 -0.57
N CYS A 61 1.47 10.22 0.01
CA CYS A 61 0.32 10.73 -0.75
C CYS A 61 -0.26 12.07 -0.23
N GLY A 62 0.29 12.62 0.84
CA GLY A 62 -0.13 13.89 1.45
C GLY A 62 -1.50 13.85 2.15
N ALA A 63 -2.17 12.71 2.27
CA ALA A 63 -3.46 12.61 2.95
C ALA A 63 -3.30 12.93 4.45
N PRO A 64 -4.25 13.65 5.08
CA PRO A 64 -4.15 13.98 6.50
C PRO A 64 -4.03 12.70 7.33
N ARG A 65 -3.09 12.72 8.28
CA ARG A 65 -2.81 11.56 9.14
C ARG A 65 -3.71 11.62 10.37
N ARG A 66 -4.32 10.48 10.70
CA ARG A 66 -4.99 10.27 11.99
C ARG A 66 -4.03 9.51 12.89
N GLU A 67 -3.79 9.99 14.10
CA GLU A 67 -2.78 9.44 15.02
C GLU A 67 -2.99 7.95 15.34
N SER A 68 -4.24 7.48 15.31
CA SER A 68 -4.60 6.10 15.63
C SER A 68 -4.42 5.08 14.49
N LEU A 69 -4.07 5.51 13.27
CA LEU A 69 -3.96 4.61 12.13
C LEU A 69 -2.52 4.13 11.92
N GLU A 70 -2.32 2.81 11.91
CA GLU A 70 -1.03 2.18 11.61
C GLU A 70 -0.62 2.29 10.12
N ALA A 71 -1.61 2.49 9.25
CA ALA A 71 -1.40 2.64 7.82
C ALA A 71 -2.26 3.76 7.22
N CYS A 72 -1.77 4.37 6.13
CA CYS A 72 -2.52 5.36 5.39
C CYS A 72 -3.73 4.71 4.70
N PRO A 73 -4.98 5.15 4.96
CA PRO A 73 -6.17 4.56 4.36
C PRO A 73 -6.28 4.83 2.85
N ARG A 74 -5.55 5.84 2.34
CA ARG A 74 -5.58 6.22 0.92
C ARG A 74 -4.60 5.43 0.07
N CYS A 75 -3.39 5.16 0.57
CA CYS A 75 -2.32 4.55 -0.22
C CYS A 75 -1.75 3.25 0.38
N GLY A 76 -2.23 2.83 1.55
CA GLY A 76 -1.77 1.61 2.23
C GLY A 76 -0.38 1.70 2.84
N LEU A 77 0.25 2.87 2.90
CA LEU A 77 1.57 3.03 3.52
C LEU A 77 1.51 2.69 5.01
N VAL A 78 2.24 1.66 5.44
CA VAL A 78 2.36 1.28 6.86
C VAL A 78 3.41 2.16 7.52
N PHE A 79 2.99 3.03 8.45
CA PHE A 79 3.87 4.05 9.04
C PHE A 79 5.00 3.44 9.88
N GLN A 80 4.75 2.34 10.59
CA GLN A 80 5.77 1.66 11.40
C GLN A 80 6.92 1.09 10.56
N LYS A 81 6.65 0.76 9.28
CA LYS A 81 7.66 0.25 8.34
C LYS A 81 8.31 1.34 7.49
N TRP A 82 7.87 2.59 7.64
CA TRP A 82 8.42 3.70 6.88
C TRP A 82 9.77 4.12 7.47
N GLN A 83 10.84 3.98 6.69
CA GLN A 83 12.21 4.31 7.11
C GLN A 83 12.59 5.76 6.80
N GLY A 84 11.62 6.61 6.46
CA GLY A 84 11.88 7.98 6.00
C GLY A 84 12.15 8.07 4.50
N LEU A 85 12.42 9.30 4.06
CA LEU A 85 12.89 9.57 2.71
C LEU A 85 14.37 9.18 2.65
N CYS A 86 14.68 7.98 2.16
CA CYS A 86 16.04 7.70 1.71
C CYS A 86 16.35 8.60 0.52
N GLU A 87 17.58 9.12 0.46
CA GLU A 87 18.04 9.82 -0.73
C GLU A 87 17.88 8.90 -1.96
N PRO A 88 17.31 9.43 -3.06
CA PRO A 88 17.23 8.69 -4.31
C PRO A 88 18.61 8.16 -4.72
N PHE A 89 18.66 6.92 -5.20
CA PHE A 89 19.91 6.34 -5.74
C PHE A 89 21.04 6.15 -4.73
N SER A 90 20.74 6.10 -3.42
CA SER A 90 21.73 5.79 -2.37
C SER A 90 22.52 4.50 -2.60
N GLN A 91 21.95 3.54 -3.34
CA GLN A 91 22.61 2.28 -3.71
C GLN A 91 23.35 2.34 -5.06
N ALA A 92 23.20 3.42 -5.82
CA ALA A 92 23.72 3.58 -7.19
C ALA A 92 24.39 4.96 -7.37
N ALA A 93 25.61 5.10 -6.82
CA ALA A 93 26.33 6.37 -6.78
C ALA A 93 26.54 7.05 -8.16
N ALA A 94 26.67 6.27 -9.24
CA ALA A 94 26.78 6.83 -10.59
C ALA A 94 25.50 7.56 -11.01
N LEU A 95 24.33 6.94 -10.79
CA LEU A 95 23.03 7.54 -11.06
C LEU A 95 22.74 8.72 -10.13
N ALA A 96 23.19 8.65 -8.87
CA ALA A 96 23.07 9.78 -7.95
C ALA A 96 23.78 11.04 -8.49
N ARG A 97 24.99 10.89 -9.05
CA ARG A 97 25.72 12.01 -9.68
C ARG A 97 25.02 12.55 -10.92
N GLU A 98 24.57 11.66 -11.80
CA GLU A 98 23.83 12.05 -13.02
C GLU A 98 22.52 12.76 -12.67
N TRP A 99 21.84 12.33 -11.60
CA TRP A 99 20.65 12.97 -11.09
C TRP A 99 20.92 14.41 -10.61
N GLU A 100 22.01 14.65 -9.89
CA GLU A 100 22.37 16.02 -9.48
C GLU A 100 22.64 16.93 -10.69
N GLU A 101 23.29 16.42 -11.74
CA GLU A 101 23.47 17.18 -12.99
C GLU A 101 22.12 17.52 -13.66
N ILE A 102 21.18 16.58 -13.66
CA ILE A 102 19.81 16.80 -14.16
C ILE A 102 19.06 17.83 -13.31
N ARG A 103 19.25 17.81 -11.98
CA ARG A 103 18.64 18.81 -11.09
C ARG A 103 19.14 20.20 -11.43
N GLU A 104 20.41 20.37 -11.79
CA GLU A 104 20.96 21.67 -12.20
C GLU A 104 20.40 22.14 -13.54
N LEU A 105 20.20 21.24 -14.50
CA LEU A 105 19.74 21.52 -15.87
C LEU A 105 18.45 20.75 -16.24
N PRO A 106 17.28 21.13 -15.69
CA PRO A 106 16.04 20.35 -15.81
C PRO A 106 15.34 20.43 -17.18
N LEU A 107 15.92 21.14 -18.16
CA LEU A 107 15.36 21.30 -19.50
C LEU A 107 16.06 20.42 -20.55
N ASP A 108 17.09 19.65 -20.16
CA ASP A 108 17.83 18.78 -21.09
C ASP A 108 17.14 17.41 -21.22
N ASP A 109 16.16 17.35 -22.13
CA ASP A 109 15.37 16.14 -22.38
C ASP A 109 16.21 14.92 -22.77
N ALA A 110 17.34 15.11 -23.44
CA ALA A 110 18.21 14.02 -23.85
C ALA A 110 18.89 13.36 -22.64
N ARG A 111 19.37 14.16 -21.68
CA ARG A 111 19.90 13.65 -20.42
C ARG A 111 18.84 12.92 -19.60
N HIS A 112 17.64 13.51 -19.51
CA HIS A 112 16.52 12.86 -18.83
C HIS A 112 16.22 11.48 -19.42
N PHE A 113 16.24 11.34 -20.75
CA PHE A 113 16.00 10.07 -21.42
C PHE A 113 17.08 9.02 -21.10
N SER A 114 18.37 9.37 -21.27
CA SER A 114 19.49 8.47 -20.98
C SER A 114 19.48 7.99 -19.53
N PHE A 115 19.25 8.92 -18.59
CA PHE A 115 19.15 8.60 -17.17
C PHE A 115 18.00 7.64 -16.86
N LEU A 116 16.82 7.86 -17.46
CA LEU A 116 15.67 6.97 -17.28
C LEU A 116 15.93 5.57 -17.85
N GLU A 117 16.67 5.46 -18.94
CA GLU A 117 17.09 4.19 -19.52
C GLU A 117 18.01 3.41 -18.57
N GLU A 118 18.99 4.07 -17.96
CA GLU A 118 19.89 3.45 -16.98
C GLU A 118 19.13 3.08 -15.69
N CYS A 119 18.21 3.93 -15.21
CA CYS A 119 17.31 3.58 -14.10
C CYS A 119 16.44 2.36 -14.42
N PHE A 120 15.95 2.25 -15.66
CA PHE A 120 15.18 1.10 -16.13
C PHE A 120 16.03 -0.18 -16.09
N LYS A 121 17.25 -0.15 -16.65
CA LYS A 121 18.19 -1.27 -16.62
C LYS A 121 18.53 -1.70 -15.19
N GLY A 122 18.67 -0.74 -14.28
CA GLY A 122 18.97 -0.96 -12.86
C GLY A 122 17.79 -1.36 -11.97
N ALA A 123 16.56 -1.42 -12.49
CA ALA A 123 15.33 -1.59 -11.70
C ALA A 123 15.13 -0.52 -10.60
N LEU A 124 15.55 0.72 -10.88
CA LEU A 124 15.50 1.87 -9.97
C LEU A 124 14.45 2.92 -10.40
N LEU A 125 13.43 2.52 -11.17
CA LEU A 125 12.38 3.43 -11.65
C LEU A 125 11.58 4.06 -10.49
N ASP A 126 11.41 3.35 -9.38
CA ASP A 126 10.71 3.88 -8.19
C ASP A 126 11.51 5.01 -7.53
N ASP A 127 12.84 4.95 -7.55
CA ASP A 127 13.71 6.02 -7.05
C ASP A 127 13.63 7.23 -7.98
N ALA A 128 13.67 7.01 -9.30
CA ALA A 128 13.48 8.06 -10.29
C ALA A 128 12.13 8.76 -10.13
N ALA A 129 11.02 8.02 -10.01
CA ALA A 129 9.70 8.60 -9.80
C ALA A 129 9.66 9.51 -8.57
N ARG A 130 10.25 9.07 -7.45
CA ARG A 130 10.34 9.88 -6.23
C ARG A 130 11.16 11.15 -6.46
N ALA A 131 12.30 11.03 -7.14
CA ALA A 131 13.21 12.13 -7.41
C ALA A 131 12.56 13.22 -8.30
N TYR A 132 11.86 12.83 -9.36
CA TYR A 132 11.10 13.76 -10.20
C TYR A 132 9.95 14.43 -9.45
N LEU A 133 9.21 13.69 -8.61
CA LEU A 133 8.15 14.28 -7.80
C LEU A 133 8.70 15.32 -6.80
N SER A 134 9.86 15.06 -6.18
CA SER A 134 10.51 16.06 -5.33
C SER A 134 10.97 17.28 -6.13
N LEU A 135 11.54 17.07 -7.33
CA LEU A 135 12.00 18.14 -8.20
C LEU A 135 10.84 19.07 -8.63
N GLY A 136 9.70 18.49 -9.01
CA GLY A 136 8.50 19.26 -9.36
C GLY A 136 7.97 20.10 -8.20
N LYS A 137 8.03 19.58 -6.96
CA LYS A 137 7.66 20.33 -5.75
C LYS A 137 8.65 21.44 -5.42
N GLU A 138 9.96 21.16 -5.52
CA GLU A 138 11.03 22.09 -5.15
C GLU A 138 11.13 23.25 -6.15
N LYS A 139 11.09 22.96 -7.46
CA LYS A 139 11.28 23.97 -8.51
C LYS A 139 9.99 24.49 -9.12
N GLY A 140 8.83 23.94 -8.76
CA GLY A 140 7.54 24.29 -9.35
C GLY A 140 7.44 23.95 -10.84
N ILE A 141 8.24 22.99 -11.32
CA ILE A 141 8.27 22.56 -12.72
C ILE A 141 7.21 21.46 -12.92
N ASP A 142 6.51 21.51 -14.06
CA ASP A 142 5.61 20.42 -14.43
C ASP A 142 6.42 19.18 -14.83
N VAL A 143 6.39 18.17 -13.95
CA VAL A 143 7.05 16.87 -14.17
C VAL A 143 6.11 15.81 -14.75
N SER A 144 4.85 16.16 -15.05
CA SER A 144 3.81 15.20 -15.44
C SER A 144 4.19 14.37 -16.66
N GLN A 145 4.86 14.98 -17.65
CA GLN A 145 5.36 14.28 -18.84
C GLN A 145 6.40 13.21 -18.48
N LYS A 146 7.33 13.51 -17.56
CA LYS A 146 8.38 12.58 -17.14
C LYS A 146 7.80 11.44 -16.29
N ILE A 147 6.85 11.74 -15.42
CA ILE A 147 6.12 10.72 -14.65
C ILE A 147 5.35 9.77 -15.57
N ARG A 148 4.70 10.28 -16.62
CA ARG A 148 4.03 9.45 -17.62
C ARG A 148 5.01 8.56 -18.39
N GLN A 149 6.19 9.09 -18.74
CA GLN A 149 7.24 8.29 -19.39
C GLN A 149 7.74 7.17 -18.48
N LEU A 150 7.95 7.44 -17.19
CA LEU A 150 8.29 6.44 -16.18
C LEU A 150 7.22 5.34 -16.07
N GLU A 151 5.93 5.71 -16.11
CA GLU A 151 4.83 4.75 -16.09
C GLU A 151 4.85 3.82 -17.31
N ILE A 152 5.08 4.35 -18.51
CA ILE A 152 5.22 3.55 -19.74
C ILE A 152 6.41 2.59 -19.62
N LEU A 153 7.57 3.06 -19.14
CA LEU A 153 8.74 2.21 -18.90
C LEU A 153 8.44 1.11 -17.88
N ALA A 154 7.77 1.44 -16.77
CA ALA A 154 7.38 0.47 -15.74
C ALA A 154 6.43 -0.61 -16.30
N GLN A 155 5.45 -0.22 -17.12
CA GLN A 155 4.53 -1.17 -17.75
C GLN A 155 5.24 -2.14 -18.70
N MET A 156 6.28 -1.70 -19.41
CA MET A 156 7.09 -2.61 -20.24
C MET A 156 7.85 -3.65 -19.42
N ASN A 157 8.27 -3.31 -18.18
CA ASN A 157 8.91 -4.25 -17.26
C ASN A 157 7.92 -5.26 -16.65
N VAL A 158 6.62 -4.94 -16.66
CA VAL A 158 5.55 -5.81 -16.15
C VAL A 158 5.11 -6.85 -17.19
N THR A 159 5.72 -6.88 -18.39
CA THR A 159 5.71 -8.12 -19.18
C THR A 159 6.12 -9.24 -18.23
N PRO A 160 5.29 -10.29 -18.05
CA PRO A 160 5.53 -11.28 -17.02
C PRO A 160 6.88 -11.87 -17.36
N ARG A 161 7.90 -11.42 -16.64
CA ARG A 161 9.23 -12.01 -16.61
C ARG A 161 8.90 -13.43 -16.23
N GLU A 162 8.82 -14.30 -17.23
CA GLU A 162 8.47 -15.71 -17.10
C GLU A 162 9.19 -16.10 -15.84
N ARG A 163 8.44 -16.32 -14.73
CA ARG A 163 9.08 -16.47 -13.43
C ARG A 163 10.11 -17.52 -13.71
N VAL A 164 11.39 -17.18 -13.63
CA VAL A 164 12.45 -18.14 -13.86
C VAL A 164 12.23 -19.09 -12.70
N VAL A 165 11.39 -20.10 -12.93
CA VAL A 165 11.06 -21.14 -11.98
C VAL A 165 12.42 -21.72 -11.75
N SER A 166 13.01 -21.32 -10.62
CA SER A 166 14.43 -21.45 -10.30
C SER A 166 14.89 -22.79 -10.85
N GLY A 167 15.92 -22.81 -11.70
CA GLY A 167 16.32 -24.00 -12.46
C GLY A 167 16.30 -25.28 -11.62
N ARG A 168 16.59 -25.17 -10.33
CA ARG A 168 16.43 -26.18 -9.28
C ARG A 168 15.15 -27.03 -9.34
N ARG A 169 13.95 -26.45 -9.53
CA ARG A 169 12.70 -27.24 -9.64
C ARG A 169 12.63 -28.02 -10.95
N LYS A 170 13.07 -27.42 -12.06
CA LYS A 170 13.17 -28.11 -13.35
C LYS A 170 14.19 -29.25 -13.29
N THR A 171 15.35 -29.02 -12.65
CA THR A 171 16.38 -30.05 -12.46
C THR A 171 15.87 -31.21 -11.61
N ILE A 172 15.14 -30.94 -10.52
CA ILE A 172 14.54 -32.00 -9.68
C ILE A 172 13.53 -32.82 -10.49
N VAL A 173 12.62 -32.17 -11.25
CA VAL A 173 11.64 -32.88 -12.07
C VAL A 173 12.32 -33.74 -13.15
N LEU A 174 13.37 -33.23 -13.79
CA LEU A 174 14.13 -33.97 -14.81
C LEU A 174 14.86 -35.18 -14.21
N ILE A 175 15.47 -35.02 -13.03
CA ILE A 175 16.11 -36.12 -12.30
C ILE A 175 15.08 -37.17 -11.90
N CYS A 176 13.94 -36.76 -11.33
CA CYS A 176 12.87 -37.69 -10.96
C CYS A 176 12.32 -38.46 -12.18
N ALA A 177 12.12 -37.78 -13.31
CA ALA A 177 11.68 -38.43 -14.55
C ALA A 177 12.70 -39.44 -15.08
N LEU A 178 13.99 -39.10 -15.04
CA LEU A 178 15.07 -39.98 -15.48
C LEU A 178 15.19 -41.23 -14.57
N VAL A 179 15.13 -41.05 -13.25
CA VAL A 179 15.13 -42.16 -12.29
C VAL A 179 13.93 -43.08 -12.51
N PHE A 180 12.74 -42.51 -12.72
CA PHE A 180 11.54 -43.29 -13.00
C PHE A 180 11.67 -44.13 -14.29
N PHE A 181 12.24 -43.55 -15.34
CA PHE A 181 12.47 -44.25 -16.60
C PHE A 181 13.44 -45.44 -16.44
N LEU A 182 14.52 -45.25 -15.65
CA LEU A 182 15.47 -46.31 -15.34
C LEU A 182 14.86 -47.45 -14.51
N LEU A 183 13.94 -47.13 -13.60
CA LEU A 183 13.22 -48.14 -12.82
C LEU A 183 12.28 -48.97 -13.70
N ILE A 184 11.59 -48.34 -14.65
CA ILE A 184 10.72 -49.04 -15.61
C ILE A 184 11.56 -49.98 -16.49
N THR A 185 12.67 -49.50 -17.07
CA THR A 185 13.50 -50.34 -17.93
C THR A 185 14.12 -51.51 -17.17
N TRP A 186 14.56 -51.28 -15.93
CA TRP A 186 15.04 -52.34 -15.04
C TRP A 186 13.95 -53.38 -14.74
N PHE A 187 12.72 -52.93 -14.42
CA PHE A 187 11.58 -53.80 -14.14
C PHE A 187 11.18 -54.65 -15.35
N ILE A 188 11.16 -54.07 -16.55
CA ILE A 188 10.88 -54.82 -17.80
C ILE A 188 11.93 -55.90 -18.04
N TRP A 189 13.20 -55.63 -17.72
CA TRP A 189 14.28 -56.62 -17.85
C TRP A 189 14.25 -57.70 -16.75
N SER A 190 13.67 -57.42 -15.57
CA SER A 190 13.58 -58.40 -14.49
C SER A 190 12.42 -59.37 -14.64
N ILE A 191 11.39 -59.03 -15.43
CA ILE A 191 10.33 -59.97 -15.81
C ILE A 191 10.95 -61.01 -16.75
N SER A 192 11.24 -62.20 -16.21
CA SER A 192 11.76 -63.29 -17.00
C SER A 192 10.66 -63.80 -17.95
N PRO A 193 10.95 -64.11 -19.23
CA PRO A 193 9.95 -64.57 -20.19
C PRO A 193 9.21 -65.86 -19.77
N GLY A 194 9.74 -66.60 -18.78
CA GLY A 194 9.05 -67.74 -18.18
C GLY A 194 7.75 -67.38 -17.44
N ASP A 195 7.63 -66.17 -16.89
CA ASP A 195 6.43 -65.73 -16.16
C ASP A 195 5.29 -65.34 -17.11
N LEU A 196 5.58 -65.08 -18.39
CA LEU A 196 4.59 -64.69 -19.40
C LEU A 196 3.97 -65.87 -20.16
N LEU A 197 4.55 -67.08 -20.06
CA LEU A 197 4.13 -68.27 -20.80
C LEU A 197 3.60 -69.40 -19.88
N GLY A 198 3.48 -69.14 -18.57
CA GLY A 198 3.05 -70.11 -17.57
C GLY A 198 1.54 -70.11 -17.26
N GLY A 199 0.69 -69.74 -18.23
CA GLY A 199 -0.78 -69.76 -18.10
C GLY A 199 -1.43 -70.67 -19.14
#